data_AF-A0A1L0EMH3-F1
#
_entry.id   AF-A0A1L0EMH3-F1
#
_cell.length_a   1.000
_cell.length_b   1.000
_cell.length_c   1.000
_cell.angle_alpha   90.00
_cell.angle_beta   90.00
_cell.angle_gamma   90.00
#
_symmetry.space_group_name_H-M   'P 1'
#
loop_
_entity.id
_entity.type
_entity.pdbx_description
1 polymer ?
#
loop_
_entity_poly.entity_id
_entity_poly.type
_entity_poly.pdbx_seq_one_letter_code
_entity_poly.pdbx_strand_id
1 'polypeptide(L)'
;MAIVAILAGIGLPNYQHYTLKTHRDQAKMTLTTISLLETDNYSRHHEYIELHNLAIDLSSETYQYSIKITANNQYQVIATAIGNQRSDSHCRKLSLDHNLTRLPKVCW
;
A
#
# COMPACT_ATOMS: atom_id res chain seq x y z
N MET A 1 -14.75 -33.70 41.59
CA MET A 1 -14.34 -33.81 40.17
C MET A 1 -13.98 -32.41 39.68
N ALA A 2 -12.69 -32.08 39.73
CA ALA A 2 -12.16 -30.82 39.24
C ALA A 2 -11.90 -30.98 37.74
N ILE A 3 -12.78 -30.44 36.91
CA ILE A 3 -12.59 -30.44 35.46
C ILE A 3 -11.69 -29.26 35.11
N VAL A 4 -10.42 -29.63 34.99
CA VAL A 4 -9.41 -29.12 34.06
C VAL A 4 -10.01 -28.25 32.94
N ALA A 5 -9.49 -27.02 32.80
CA ALA A 5 -8.73 -26.61 31.63
C ALA A 5 -8.43 -25.11 31.74
N ILE A 6 -7.21 -24.83 32.14
CA ILE A 6 -6.50 -23.59 31.89
C ILE A 6 -6.67 -23.30 30.39
N LEU A 7 -7.40 -22.23 30.05
CA LEU A 7 -7.37 -21.65 28.71
C LEU A 7 -5.96 -21.08 28.55
N ALA A 8 -5.05 -21.96 28.13
CA ALA A 8 -3.69 -21.64 27.78
C ALA A 8 -3.73 -20.48 26.81
N GLY A 9 -2.96 -19.44 27.16
CA GLY A 9 -2.74 -18.30 26.30
C GLY A 9 -2.21 -18.77 24.95
N ILE A 10 -3.10 -18.81 23.96
CA ILE A 10 -2.72 -18.61 22.58
C ILE A 10 -2.36 -17.13 22.45
N GLY A 11 -1.24 -16.75 23.05
CA GLY A 11 -0.43 -15.69 22.50
C GLY A 11 -0.15 -16.13 21.08
N LEU A 12 -0.87 -15.55 20.12
CA LEU A 12 -0.76 -15.87 18.71
C LEU A 12 0.34 -14.97 18.12
N PRO A 13 1.60 -15.41 18.05
CA PRO A 13 2.62 -14.70 17.29
C PRO A 13 2.24 -14.61 15.80
N ASN A 14 1.35 -15.49 15.33
CA ASN A 14 0.90 -15.53 13.93
C ASN A 14 -0.09 -14.44 13.50
N TYR A 15 -0.82 -13.79 14.43
CA TYR A 15 -1.77 -12.74 14.03
C TYR A 15 -1.06 -11.47 13.54
N GLN A 16 0.09 -11.13 14.12
CA GLN A 16 0.85 -9.94 13.74
C GLN A 16 1.39 -10.01 12.31
N HIS A 17 1.83 -11.19 11.85
CA HIS A 17 2.30 -11.34 10.47
C HIS A 17 1.16 -11.30 9.45
N TYR A 18 -0.01 -11.82 9.81
CA TYR A 18 -1.19 -11.80 8.93
C TYR A 18 -1.75 -10.39 8.73
N THR A 19 -1.77 -9.56 9.79
CA THR A 19 -2.26 -8.18 9.71
C THR A 19 -1.34 -7.30 8.86
N LEU A 20 -0.01 -7.40 9.04
CA LEU A 20 0.96 -6.66 8.22
C LEU A 20 0.83 -6.99 6.72
N LYS A 21 0.65 -8.28 6.38
CA LYS A 21 0.41 -8.71 5.00
C LYS A 21 -0.89 -8.14 4.46
N THR A 22 -1.98 -8.19 5.23
CA THR A 22 -3.28 -7.66 4.82
C THR A 22 -3.21 -6.17 4.53
N HIS A 23 -2.57 -5.38 5.40
CA HIS A 23 -2.37 -3.94 5.16
C HIS A 23 -1.52 -3.68 3.91
N ARG A 24 -0.50 -4.51 3.68
CA ARG A 24 0.35 -4.43 2.50
C ARG A 24 -0.47 -4.68 1.23
N ASP A 25 -1.33 -5.70 1.24
CA ASP A 25 -2.19 -6.01 0.10
C ASP A 25 -3.22 -4.89 -0.14
N GLN A 26 -3.77 -4.27 0.91
CA GLN A 26 -4.61 -3.07 0.78
C GLN A 26 -3.83 -1.91 0.13
N ALA A 27 -2.59 -1.66 0.53
CA ALA A 27 -1.76 -0.62 -0.08
C ALA A 27 -1.46 -0.88 -1.56
N LYS A 28 -1.24 -2.14 -1.96
CA LYS A 28 -1.08 -2.52 -3.37
C LYS A 28 -2.35 -2.23 -4.18
N MET A 29 -3.53 -2.50 -3.63
CA MET A 29 -4.80 -2.19 -4.27
C MET A 29 -4.92 -0.68 -4.48
N THR A 30 -4.66 0.12 -3.45
CA THR A 30 -4.69 1.59 -3.56
C THR A 30 -3.71 2.11 -4.61
N LEU A 31 -2.46 1.62 -4.63
CA LEU A 31 -1.49 2.00 -5.67
C LEU A 31 -1.97 1.67 -7.09
N THR A 32 -2.61 0.51 -7.25
CA THR A 32 -3.17 0.08 -8.54
C THR A 32 -4.35 0.96 -8.95
N THR A 33 -5.23 1.32 -8.00
CA THR A 33 -6.34 2.25 -8.25
C THR A 33 -5.84 3.62 -8.65
N ILE A 34 -4.83 4.18 -7.98
CA ILE A 34 -4.23 5.46 -8.38
C ILE A 34 -3.70 5.37 -9.82
N SER A 35 -2.98 4.29 -10.14
CA SER A 35 -2.42 4.10 -11.49
C SER A 35 -3.50 4.00 -12.58
N LEU A 36 -4.64 3.39 -12.26
CA LEU A 36 -5.80 3.33 -13.15
C LEU A 36 -6.39 4.73 -13.38
N LEU A 37 -6.56 5.52 -12.32
CA LEU A 37 -7.11 6.87 -12.42
C LEU A 37 -6.16 7.82 -13.17
N GLU A 38 -4.85 7.72 -12.93
CA GLU A 38 -3.83 8.44 -13.71
C GLU A 38 -3.90 8.08 -15.19
N THR A 39 -4.12 6.81 -15.51
CA THR A 39 -4.24 6.36 -16.91
C THR A 39 -5.52 6.88 -17.56
N ASP A 40 -6.66 6.90 -16.86
CA ASP A 40 -7.90 7.50 -17.37
C ASP A 40 -7.74 9.01 -17.59
N ASN A 41 -7.14 9.73 -16.62
CA ASN A 41 -6.89 11.16 -16.76
C ASN A 41 -5.96 11.45 -17.95
N TYR A 42 -4.88 10.69 -18.07
CA TYR A 42 -3.95 10.80 -19.18
C TYR A 42 -4.64 10.56 -20.53
N SER A 43 -5.56 9.59 -20.62
CA SER A 43 -6.30 9.33 -21.84
C SER A 43 -7.21 10.49 -22.27
N ARG A 44 -7.62 11.36 -21.34
CA ARG A 44 -8.52 12.50 -21.59
C ARG A 44 -7.74 13.80 -21.80
N HIS A 45 -6.74 14.04 -20.97
CA HIS A 45 -6.06 15.34 -20.85
C HIS A 45 -4.57 15.29 -21.26
N HIS A 46 -4.02 14.10 -21.52
CA HIS A 46 -2.61 13.89 -21.88
C HIS A 46 -1.60 14.37 -20.82
N GLU A 47 -2.06 14.44 -19.57
CA GLU A 47 -1.27 14.85 -18.41
C GLU A 47 -1.50 13.93 -17.21
N TYR A 48 -0.48 13.80 -16.37
CA TYR A 48 -0.59 13.19 -15.05
C TYR A 48 -0.79 14.28 -14.00
N ILE A 49 -1.49 13.96 -12.92
CA ILE A 49 -1.90 14.95 -11.93
C ILE A 49 -1.48 14.57 -10.52
N GLU A 50 -1.37 15.57 -9.64
CA GLU A 50 -1.05 15.32 -8.24
C GLU A 50 -2.16 14.56 -7.52
N LEU A 51 -1.81 13.79 -6.47
CA LEU A 51 -2.77 12.94 -5.74
C LEU A 51 -3.99 13.67 -5.19
N HIS A 52 -3.85 14.96 -4.84
CA HIS A 52 -4.96 15.75 -4.30
C HIS A 52 -6.01 16.14 -5.36
N ASN A 53 -5.66 16.07 -6.64
CA ASN A 53 -6.57 16.33 -7.76
C ASN A 53 -7.27 15.04 -8.23
N LEU A 54 -6.79 13.88 -7.81
CA LEU A 54 -7.47 12.60 -8.02
C LEU A 54 -8.64 12.49 -7.04
N ALA A 55 -9.82 12.11 -7.55
CA ALA A 55 -11.02 11.86 -6.74
C ALA A 55 -10.93 10.51 -5.98
N ILE A 56 -9.94 10.37 -5.10
CA ILE A 56 -9.68 9.14 -4.33
C ILE A 56 -9.40 9.48 -2.86
N ASP A 57 -9.98 8.68 -1.95
CA ASP A 57 -9.64 8.73 -0.54
C ASP A 57 -8.36 7.92 -0.27
N LEU A 58 -7.32 8.61 0.21
CA LEU A 58 -6.02 8.04 0.54
C LEU A 58 -5.78 7.98 2.06
N SER A 59 -6.83 8.22 2.86
CA SER A 59 -6.75 8.11 4.31
C SER A 59 -6.42 6.67 4.72
N SER A 60 -5.36 6.54 5.52
CA SER A 60 -4.89 5.24 5.99
C SER A 60 -4.02 5.44 7.23
N GLU A 61 -4.15 4.53 8.19
CA GLU A 61 -3.31 4.50 9.40
C GLU A 61 -2.04 3.65 9.22
N THR A 62 -1.89 2.99 8.06
CA THR A 62 -0.86 1.98 7.81
C THR A 62 0.09 2.36 6.68
N TYR A 63 -0.38 3.08 5.66
CA TYR A 63 0.45 3.58 4.57
C TYR A 63 0.11 5.03 4.21
N GLN A 64 1.15 5.85 4.02
CA GLN A 64 1.02 7.18 3.44
C GLN A 64 1.36 7.12 1.95
N TYR A 65 0.52 7.71 1.11
CA TYR A 65 0.67 7.71 -0.35
C TYR A 65 1.27 9.03 -0.84
N SER A 66 2.10 8.94 -1.87
CA SER A 66 2.69 10.08 -2.58
C SER A 66 2.84 9.74 -4.06
N ILE A 67 2.77 10.75 -4.92
CA ILE A 67 3.09 10.61 -6.34
C ILE A 67 4.30 11.49 -6.65
N LYS A 68 5.14 11.01 -7.56
CA LYS A 68 6.22 11.79 -8.15
C LYS A 68 6.01 11.83 -9.65
N ILE A 69 5.69 12.99 -10.17
CA ILE A 69 5.55 13.25 -11.61
C ILE A 69 6.84 13.87 -12.11
N THR A 70 7.30 13.42 -13.28
CA THR A 70 8.51 13.92 -13.93
C THR A 70 8.14 14.72 -15.17
N ALA A 71 9.05 15.60 -15.62
CA ALA A 71 8.85 16.44 -16.79
C ALA A 71 8.62 15.66 -18.11
N ASN A 72 8.94 14.36 -18.14
CA ASN A 72 8.78 13.51 -19.32
C ASN A 72 7.41 12.79 -19.36
N ASN A 73 6.39 13.29 -18.65
CA ASN A 73 5.13 12.57 -18.47
C ASN A 73 5.37 11.14 -17.99
N GLN A 74 6.10 11.00 -16.90
CA GLN A 74 6.22 9.72 -16.20
C GLN A 74 5.88 9.96 -14.74
N TYR A 75 5.10 9.05 -14.17
CA TYR A 75 4.80 9.08 -12.75
C TYR A 75 5.34 7.84 -12.03
N GLN A 76 5.55 8.01 -10.73
CA GLN A 76 5.77 6.93 -9.78
C GLN A 76 4.92 7.20 -8.54
N VAL A 77 3.99 6.29 -8.24
CA VAL A 77 3.23 6.30 -7.00
C VAL A 77 3.95 5.47 -5.95
N ILE A 78 4.00 5.97 -4.72
CA ILE A 78 4.77 5.41 -3.62
C ILE A 78 3.88 5.32 -2.38
N ALA A 79 3.78 4.13 -1.80
CA ALA A 79 3.18 3.90 -0.49
C ALA A 79 4.28 3.68 0.55
N THR A 80 4.33 4.52 1.58
CA THR A 80 5.30 4.46 2.68
C THR A 80 4.61 4.02 3.97
N ALA A 81 5.11 2.95 4.58
CA ALA A 81 4.57 2.39 5.80
C ALA A 81 4.65 3.38 6.97
N ILE A 82 3.53 3.54 7.67
CA ILE A 82 3.35 4.35 8.88
C ILE A 82 2.73 3.51 10.00
N GLY A 83 2.66 4.06 11.21
CA GLY A 83 2.08 3.36 12.37
C GLY A 83 2.71 1.97 12.59
N ASN A 84 1.86 0.97 12.84
CA ASN A 84 2.27 -0.42 13.09
C ASN A 84 2.90 -1.09 11.87
N GLN A 85 2.63 -0.60 10.66
CA GLN A 85 3.15 -1.16 9.42
C GLN A 85 4.66 -0.97 9.25
N ARG A 86 5.28 -0.06 10.01
CA ARG A 86 6.75 0.08 10.06
C ARG A 86 7.46 -1.21 10.49
N SER A 87 6.75 -2.13 11.13
CA SER A 87 7.23 -3.46 11.50
C SER A 87 7.44 -4.39 10.30
N ASP A 88 6.85 -4.10 9.13
CA ASP A 88 7.11 -4.82 7.87
C ASP A 88 8.45 -4.34 7.26
N SER A 89 9.55 -4.74 7.89
CA SER A 89 10.91 -4.24 7.64
C SER A 89 11.34 -4.26 6.18
N HIS A 90 10.94 -5.29 5.42
CA HIS A 90 11.29 -5.47 4.02
C HIS A 90 10.35 -4.73 3.06
N CYS A 91 9.10 -4.46 3.47
CA CYS A 91 8.06 -3.89 2.60
C CYS A 91 7.54 -2.53 3.10
N ARG A 92 8.41 -1.76 3.77
CA ARG A 92 8.10 -0.40 4.24
C ARG A 92 7.80 0.58 3.12
N LYS A 93 8.30 0.32 1.91
CA LYS A 93 8.04 1.17 0.74
C LYS A 93 7.63 0.27 -0.41
N LEU A 94 6.46 0.57 -0.98
CA LEU A 94 5.97 -0.03 -2.20
C LEU A 94 5.87 1.07 -3.25
N SER A 95 6.19 0.76 -4.50
CA SER A 95 6.00 1.69 -5.60
C SER A 95 5.47 1.00 -6.84
N LEU A 96 4.68 1.76 -7.60
CA LEU A 96 4.20 1.41 -8.92
C LEU A 96 4.48 2.59 -9.85
N ASP A 97 5.10 2.35 -11.01
CA ASP A 97 5.36 3.39 -12.00
C ASP A 97 4.35 3.35 -13.17
N HIS A 98 4.43 4.33 -14.07
CA HIS A 98 3.60 4.41 -15.28
C HIS A 98 3.69 3.18 -16.20
N ASN A 99 4.76 2.38 -16.13
CA ASN A 99 4.91 1.12 -16.87
C ASN A 99 4.39 -0.10 -16.09
N LEU A 100 3.70 0.14 -14.97
CA LEU A 100 3.24 -0.88 -14.04
C LEU A 100 4.38 -1.69 -13.41
N THR A 101 5.59 -1.12 -13.35
CA THR A 101 6.73 -1.74 -12.67
C THR A 101 6.52 -1.68 -11.17
N ARG A 102 6.47 -2.85 -10.55
CA ARG A 102 6.23 -3.05 -9.13
C ARG A 102 7.54 -3.23 -8.38
N LEU A 103 7.79 -2.39 -7.38
CA LEU A 103 8.99 -2.48 -6.54
C LEU A 103 8.65 -2.35 -5.05
N PRO A 104 9.38 -3.07 -4.18
CA PRO A 104 10.34 -4.14 -4.48
C PRO A 104 9.61 -5.47 -4.78
N LYS A 105 10.06 -6.25 -5.78
CA LYS A 105 9.37 -7.46 -6.28
C LYS A 105 8.99 -8.48 -5.20
N VAL A 106 9.81 -8.63 -4.16
CA VAL A 106 9.56 -9.56 -3.04
C VAL A 106 8.31 -9.22 -2.22
N CYS A 107 7.86 -7.98 -2.28
CA CYS A 107 6.74 -7.47 -1.49
C CYS A 107 5.41 -7.44 -2.22
N TRP A 108 5.44 -7.60 -3.55
CA TRP A 108 4.28 -7.55 -4.44
C TRP A 108 3.72 -8.94 -4.67
#